data_AF-A0A060CQ30-F1
#
_entry.id   AF-A0A060CQ30-F1
#
_cell.length_a   1.000
_cell.length_b   1.000
_cell.length_c   1.000
_cell.angle_alpha   90.00
_cell.angle_beta   90.00
_cell.angle_gamma   90.00
#
_symmetry.space_group_name_H-M   'P 1'
#
loop_
_entity.id
_entity.type
_entity.pdbx_description
1 polymer ?
#
loop_
_entity_poly.entity_id
_entity_poly.type
_entity_poly.pdbx_seq_one_letter_code
_entity_poly.pdbx_strand_id
1 'polypeptide(L)'
;MHDEGMISDKELATAMSAPATRAPSYWTGSENYVADTVMEELPDLIGEVQGDIVVDTTVDLNLQKIAEKSIRELITKNGKKLHVSQGALVAIDNSGAVRAMVGGNDYSTS
;
A
#
# COMPACT_ATOMS: atom_id res chain seq x y z
N MET A 1 -7.01 -26.09 18.70
CA MET A 1 -7.19 -25.34 19.97
C MET A 1 -8.28 -25.98 20.83
N HIS A 2 -9.52 -26.11 20.35
CA HIS A 2 -10.57 -26.80 21.13
C HIS A 2 -10.30 -28.30 21.28
N ASP A 3 -9.98 -28.98 20.17
CA ASP A 3 -9.62 -30.41 20.19
C ASP A 3 -8.33 -30.73 20.97
N GLU A 4 -7.49 -29.71 21.23
CA GLU A 4 -6.28 -29.82 22.05
C GLU A 4 -6.50 -29.33 23.49
N GLY A 5 -7.75 -29.06 23.89
CA GLY A 5 -8.14 -28.65 25.24
C GLY A 5 -7.69 -27.23 25.64
N MET A 6 -7.19 -26.43 24.69
CA MET A 6 -6.68 -25.09 24.94
C MET A 6 -7.79 -24.02 25.01
N ILE A 7 -9.00 -24.33 24.53
CA ILE A 7 -10.19 -23.49 24.68
C ILE A 7 -11.41 -24.36 24.98
N SER A 8 -12.34 -23.85 25.78
CA SER A 8 -13.60 -24.50 26.13
C SER A 8 -14.64 -24.40 25.01
N ASP A 9 -15.68 -25.25 25.05
CA ASP A 9 -16.82 -25.19 24.12
C ASP A 9 -17.47 -23.80 24.06
N LYS A 10 -17.50 -23.10 25.20
CA LYS A 10 -18.08 -21.76 25.32
C LYS A 10 -17.20 -20.71 24.63
N GLU A 11 -15.89 -20.83 24.74
CA GLU A 11 -14.94 -19.96 24.05
C GLU A 11 -14.94 -20.21 22.54
N LEU A 12 -15.06 -21.47 22.11
CA LEU A 12 -15.24 -21.83 20.71
C LEU A 12 -16.52 -21.21 20.13
N ALA A 13 -17.66 -21.38 20.79
CA ALA A 13 -18.93 -20.80 20.34
C ALA A 13 -18.88 -19.26 20.27
N THR A 14 -18.18 -18.62 21.21
CA THR A 14 -17.98 -17.17 21.23
C THR A 14 -17.06 -16.71 20.09
N ALA A 15 -15.97 -17.43 19.82
CA ALA A 15 -15.05 -17.12 18.73
C ALA A 15 -15.69 -17.32 17.35
N MET A 16 -16.50 -18.37 17.18
CA MET A 16 -17.22 -18.62 15.91
C MET A 16 -18.34 -17.63 15.64
N SER A 17 -18.90 -17.00 16.69
CA SER A 17 -19.91 -15.95 16.56
C SER A 17 -19.33 -14.54 16.43
N ALA A 18 -18.04 -14.37 16.72
CA ALA A 18 -17.34 -13.11 16.52
C ALA A 18 -17.01 -12.90 15.02
N PRO A 19 -17.44 -11.81 14.40
CA PRO A 19 -17.08 -11.51 13.01
C PRO A 19 -15.58 -11.26 12.89
N ALA A 20 -14.96 -11.85 11.87
CA ALA A 20 -13.56 -11.61 11.55
C ALA A 20 -13.34 -10.12 11.26
N THR A 21 -12.71 -9.42 12.19
CA THR A 21 -12.36 -8.02 12.02
C THR A 21 -10.99 -7.97 11.36
N ARG A 22 -10.91 -7.42 10.14
CA ARG A 22 -9.62 -7.13 9.53
C ARG A 22 -8.92 -6.08 10.38
N ALA A 23 -7.64 -6.31 10.70
CA ALA A 23 -6.83 -5.29 11.31
C ALA A 23 -6.85 -4.02 10.43
N PRO A 24 -6.95 -2.81 11.02
CA PRO A 24 -6.86 -1.59 10.25
C PRO A 24 -5.54 -1.59 9.49
N SER A 25 -5.58 -1.48 8.16
CA SER A 25 -4.34 -1.35 7.39
C SER A 25 -3.74 0.02 7.70
N TYR A 26 -2.48 0.04 8.10
CA TYR A 26 -1.75 1.29 8.29
C TYR A 26 -1.54 2.01 6.95
N TRP A 27 -1.54 1.24 5.86
CA TRP A 27 -1.38 1.67 4.49
C TRP A 27 -2.72 1.55 3.77
N THR A 28 -3.28 2.67 3.32
CA THR A 28 -4.62 2.72 2.71
C THR A 28 -4.62 3.43 1.36
N GLY A 29 -3.46 3.85 0.85
CA GLY A 29 -3.37 4.78 -0.27
C GLY A 29 -2.21 4.50 -1.20
N SER A 30 -1.57 5.58 -1.65
CA SER A 30 -0.54 5.57 -2.69
C SER A 30 0.74 4.81 -2.33
N GLU A 31 0.95 4.48 -1.06
CA GLU A 31 2.15 3.79 -0.59
C GLU A 31 2.26 2.35 -1.11
N ASN A 32 1.13 1.77 -1.49
CA ASN A 32 1.12 0.45 -2.13
C ASN A 32 1.70 0.48 -3.55
N TYR A 33 1.66 1.62 -4.27
CA TYR A 33 2.36 1.73 -5.57
C TYR A 33 3.88 1.50 -5.41
N VAL A 34 4.43 2.03 -4.32
CA VAL A 34 5.84 1.82 -3.96
C VAL A 34 6.08 0.36 -3.59
N ALA A 35 5.20 -0.22 -2.78
CA ALA A 35 5.32 -1.63 -2.39
C ALA A 35 5.28 -2.57 -3.59
N ASP A 36 4.36 -2.35 -4.54
CA ASP A 36 4.24 -3.15 -5.76
C ASP A 36 5.53 -3.05 -6.59
N THR A 37 6.04 -1.84 -6.79
CA THR A 37 7.31 -1.61 -7.51
C THR A 37 8.48 -2.33 -6.84
N VAL A 38 8.57 -2.26 -5.51
CA VAL A 38 9.60 -2.97 -4.75
C VAL A 38 9.47 -4.49 -4.93
N MET A 39 8.25 -5.03 -4.87
CA MET A 39 8.00 -6.45 -5.06
C MET A 39 8.34 -6.94 -6.48
N GLU A 40 8.21 -6.09 -7.49
CA GLU A 40 8.66 -6.37 -8.86
C GLU A 40 10.18 -6.38 -8.98
N GLU A 41 10.90 -5.50 -8.26
CA GLU A 41 12.36 -5.39 -8.33
C GLU A 41 13.09 -6.45 -7.47
N LEU A 42 12.46 -6.95 -6.40
CA LEU A 42 13.09 -7.89 -5.47
C LEU A 42 13.63 -9.17 -6.13
N PRO A 43 12.89 -9.88 -7.01
CA PRO A 43 13.39 -11.08 -7.67
C PRO A 43 14.68 -10.86 -8.47
N ASP A 44 14.84 -9.69 -9.09
CA ASP A 44 16.02 -9.35 -9.88
C ASP A 44 17.24 -9.06 -8.99
N LEU A 45 17.02 -8.59 -7.76
CA LEU A 45 18.08 -8.23 -6.81
C LEU A 45 18.53 -9.40 -5.94
N ILE A 46 17.60 -10.20 -5.45
CA ILE A 46 17.88 -11.24 -4.43
C ILE A 46 17.38 -12.63 -4.82
N GLY A 47 16.70 -12.78 -5.96
CA GLY A 47 16.04 -14.03 -6.35
C GLY A 47 14.69 -14.23 -5.67
N GLU A 48 14.19 -15.47 -5.68
CA GLU A 48 12.88 -15.80 -5.11
C GLU A 48 12.84 -15.57 -3.59
N VAL A 49 11.87 -14.77 -3.14
CA VAL A 49 11.65 -14.49 -1.71
C VAL A 49 10.88 -15.65 -1.08
N GLN A 50 11.56 -16.47 -0.28
CA GLN A 50 10.99 -17.67 0.35
C GLN A 50 10.65 -17.49 1.85
N GLY A 51 10.88 -16.30 2.41
CA GLY A 51 10.62 -15.99 3.82
C GLY A 51 10.49 -14.50 4.07
N ASP A 52 10.31 -14.13 5.34
CA ASP A 52 10.13 -12.74 5.73
C ASP A 52 11.42 -11.93 5.50
N ILE A 53 11.28 -10.78 4.86
CA ILE A 53 12.37 -9.85 4.60
C ILE A 53 11.99 -8.44 5.07
N VAL A 54 13.00 -7.68 5.46
CA VAL A 54 12.87 -6.25 5.75
C VAL A 54 13.54 -5.50 4.61
N VAL A 55 12.80 -4.59 3.97
CA VAL A 55 13.29 -3.78 2.85
C VAL A 55 13.35 -2.33 3.28
N ASP A 56 14.57 -1.77 3.28
CA ASP A 56 14.78 -0.34 3.43
C ASP A 56 14.76 0.32 2.05
N THR A 57 13.82 1.24 1.84
CA THR A 57 13.62 1.93 0.56
C THR A 57 14.05 3.40 0.65
N THR A 58 14.22 4.05 -0.50
CA THR A 58 14.53 5.48 -0.56
C THR A 58 13.30 6.38 -0.46
N VAL A 59 12.10 5.81 -0.33
CA VAL A 59 10.85 6.56 -0.32
C VAL A 59 10.71 7.35 0.97
N ASP A 60 10.26 8.59 0.81
CA ASP A 60 9.96 9.51 1.89
C ASP A 60 8.44 9.60 2.05
N LEU A 61 7.94 9.14 3.20
CA LEU A 61 6.50 9.11 3.47
C LEU A 61 5.84 10.49 3.49
N ASN A 62 6.59 11.55 3.79
CA ASN A 62 6.05 12.91 3.73
C ASN A 62 5.90 13.36 2.28
N LEU A 63 6.92 13.10 1.45
CA LEU A 63 6.84 13.40 0.01
C LEU A 63 5.77 12.56 -0.69
N GLN A 64 5.61 11.30 -0.29
CA GLN A 64 4.56 10.41 -0.78
C GLN A 64 3.16 10.99 -0.55
N LYS A 65 2.87 11.43 0.68
CA LYS A 65 1.58 12.08 1.01
C LYS A 65 1.35 13.37 0.24
N ILE A 66 2.40 14.17 0.06
CA ILE A 66 2.32 15.42 -0.73
C ILE A 66 2.04 15.10 -2.20
N ALA A 67 2.71 14.10 -2.76
CA ALA A 67 2.52 13.67 -4.14
C ALA A 67 1.08 13.18 -4.39
N GLU A 68 0.55 12.33 -3.51
CA GLU A 68 -0.83 11.84 -3.61
C GLU A 68 -1.83 13.00 -3.58
N LYS A 69 -1.68 13.89 -2.59
CA LYS A 69 -2.53 15.07 -2.45
C LYS A 69 -2.47 15.94 -3.72
N SER A 70 -1.29 16.15 -4.26
CA SER A 70 -1.08 16.99 -5.45
C SER A 70 -1.80 16.43 -6.68
N ILE A 71 -1.68 15.12 -6.94
CA ILE A 71 -2.37 14.47 -8.07
C ILE A 71 -3.89 14.54 -7.88
N ARG A 72 -4.38 14.21 -6.67
CA ARG A 72 -5.80 14.25 -6.35
C ARG A 72 -6.39 15.65 -6.53
N GLU A 73 -5.68 16.68 -6.08
CA GLU A 73 -6.10 18.08 -6.24
C GLU A 73 -6.10 18.52 -7.71
N LEU A 74 -5.07 18.13 -8.48
CA LEU A 74 -4.98 18.46 -9.91
C LEU A 74 -6.14 17.84 -10.70
N ILE A 75 -6.46 16.57 -10.44
CA ILE A 75 -7.56 15.85 -11.11
C ILE A 75 -8.90 16.42 -10.66
N THR A 76 -9.08 16.69 -9.37
CA THR A 76 -10.32 17.30 -8.87
C THR A 76 -10.57 18.68 -9.49
N LYS A 77 -9.52 19.50 -9.61
CA LYS A 77 -9.62 20.87 -10.12
C LYS A 77 -9.77 20.94 -11.65
N ASN A 78 -9.01 20.13 -12.38
CA ASN A 78 -8.89 20.25 -13.83
C ASN A 78 -9.47 19.08 -14.61
N GLY A 79 -9.74 17.94 -13.97
CA GLY A 79 -10.13 16.70 -14.63
C GLY A 79 -11.40 16.84 -15.47
N LYS A 80 -12.42 17.56 -14.98
CA LYS A 80 -13.64 17.84 -15.78
C LYS A 80 -13.38 18.69 -17.01
N LYS A 81 -12.51 19.70 -16.88
CA LYS A 81 -12.17 20.61 -17.99
C LYS A 81 -11.33 19.90 -19.05
N LEU A 82 -10.40 19.06 -18.60
CA LEU A 82 -9.44 18.36 -19.46
C LEU A 82 -9.90 16.96 -19.87
N HIS A 83 -11.06 16.50 -19.39
CA HIS A 83 -11.56 15.13 -19.56
C HIS A 83 -10.56 14.07 -19.09
N VAL A 84 -9.96 14.29 -17.92
CA VAL A 84 -8.95 13.40 -17.30
C VAL A 84 -9.45 12.92 -15.94
N SER A 85 -9.33 11.62 -15.68
CA SER A 85 -9.71 10.98 -14.41
C SER A 85 -8.54 10.31 -13.68
N GLN A 86 -7.37 10.19 -14.32
CA GLN A 86 -6.19 9.52 -13.79
C GLN A 86 -4.94 10.39 -13.96
N GLY A 87 -3.92 10.12 -13.15
CA GLY A 87 -2.65 10.83 -13.20
C GLY A 87 -1.59 10.11 -12.39
N ALA A 88 -0.35 10.23 -12.82
CA ALA A 88 0.80 9.63 -12.17
C ALA A 88 1.86 10.69 -11.84
N LEU A 89 2.62 10.45 -10.78
CA LEU A 89 3.73 11.29 -10.33
C LEU A 89 4.85 10.41 -9.81
N VAL A 90 6.06 10.65 -10.30
CA VAL A 90 7.29 10.05 -9.76
C VAL A 90 8.23 11.20 -9.37
N ALA A 91 8.64 11.23 -8.11
CA ALA A 91 9.61 12.19 -7.59
C ALA A 91 10.96 11.50 -7.41
N ILE A 92 12.01 12.05 -8.01
CA ILE A 92 13.36 11.51 -8.02
C ILE A 92 14.31 12.61 -7.52
N ASP A 93 15.32 12.24 -6.73
CA ASP A 93 16.36 13.17 -6.30
C ASP A 93 17.60 13.15 -7.24
N ASN A 94 18.60 13.98 -6.95
CA ASN A 94 19.79 14.10 -7.79
C ASN A 94 20.67 12.83 -7.82
N SER A 95 20.45 11.86 -6.94
CA SER A 95 21.12 10.56 -6.97
C SER A 95 20.43 9.54 -7.87
N GLY A 96 19.23 9.86 -8.36
CA GLY A 96 18.36 8.93 -9.09
C GLY A 96 17.43 8.13 -8.18
N ALA A 97 17.44 8.37 -6.87
CA ALA A 97 16.59 7.67 -5.93
C ALA A 97 15.13 8.13 -6.04
N VAL A 98 14.20 7.17 -6.13
CA VAL A 98 12.76 7.46 -6.07
C VAL A 98 12.40 7.84 -4.64
N ARG A 99 11.83 9.04 -4.48
CA ARG A 99 11.41 9.60 -3.19
C ARG A 99 9.91 9.50 -2.96
N ALA A 100 9.11 9.49 -4.02
CA ALA A 100 7.67 9.29 -3.98
C ALA A 100 7.17 8.76 -5.33
N MET A 101 6.14 7.93 -5.31
CA MET A 101 5.52 7.35 -6.50
C MET A 101 4.00 7.24 -6.35
N VAL A 102 3.26 7.79 -7.31
CA VAL A 102 1.80 7.73 -7.39
C VAL A 102 1.43 7.26 -8.79
N GLY A 103 0.72 6.14 -8.92
CA GLY A 103 0.31 5.59 -10.22
C GLY A 103 -1.08 6.02 -10.71
N GLY A 104 -1.89 6.65 -9.86
CA GLY A 104 -3.29 6.96 -10.18
C GLY A 104 -3.93 7.95 -9.20
N ASN A 105 -5.16 8.37 -9.52
CA ASN A 105 -5.96 9.29 -8.69
C ASN A 105 -6.35 8.68 -7.34
N ASP A 106 -6.58 7.37 -7.31
CA ASP A 106 -6.94 6.63 -6.11
C ASP A 106 -6.45 5.19 -6.22
N TYR A 107 -5.50 4.81 -5.37
CA TYR A 107 -4.99 3.43 -5.32
C TYR A 107 -6.09 2.43 -4.95
N SER A 108 -7.06 2.82 -4.11
CA SER A 108 -8.09 1.91 -3.62
C SER A 108 -9.09 1.44 -4.70
N THR A 109 -9.10 2.11 -5.86
CA THR A 109 -9.97 1.80 -7.00
C THR A 109 -9.20 1.46 -8.28
N SER A 110 -7.87 1.41 -8.22
CA SER A 110 -7.00 1.18 -9.40
C SER A 110 -6.54 -0.27 -9.47
#